data_AF-A0A7Z9XKU6-F1
#
_entry.id   AF-A0A7Z9XKU6-F1
#
_cell.length_a   1.000
_cell.length_b   1.000
_cell.length_c   1.000
_cell.angle_alpha   90.00
_cell.angle_beta   90.00
_cell.angle_gamma   90.00
#
_symmetry.space_group_name_H-M   'P 1'
#
loop_
_entity.id
_entity.type
_entity.pdbx_description
1 polymer ?
#
loop_
_entity_poly.entity_id
_entity_poly.type
_entity_poly.pdbx_seq_one_letter_code
_entity_poly.pdbx_strand_id
1 'polypeptide(L)'
;MTEPTPNVHPEPRQDLPLLAWLLAFALMGWTGFWSFVILGGTLGGAWMGDATKMSISQHAILAMGLALLPVAGPPLLLGRLIRAPRPRAVVHILLWATLAGTLLLIPRAIFPPVASYAPMLLRAAAGFLVGVILLTRAGRRGHLGRCDIAALGLGLATGWGFLLPWLRYGALGNGWDVFVAGVQALALAFTLVGLSALLMPQLARTSSSVRRNLILGGMGLGTAFFVIGGSWGMMDYQALLMPLLPLLGFPLALFGMQHRRYPAGAGLALAALTAFGPLAFVDPIELNVYNLITQEAAKWAFAALAWNLAWGVLLIPATLILDDALLRPRLGMAWMGLAGAVAAAAIAVYLLLGHPGFFGDDFFVVMKSQADLSPAREIQDVDARRRWVYETLATHAEREQADLRAWLDARGIAYTPYYLTNGIEVHASAIRRWQIAGRDDVDRILYSPELRPLP
;
A
#
# COMPACT_ATOMS: atom_id res chain seq x y z
N MET A 1 -16.60 -40.61 44.85
CA MET A 1 -17.43 -40.06 43.75
C MET A 1 -16.47 -39.56 42.68
N THR A 2 -16.26 -40.38 41.65
CA THR A 2 -15.41 -40.09 40.50
C THR A 2 -16.25 -39.35 39.45
N GLU A 3 -15.87 -38.12 39.12
CA GLU A 3 -16.48 -37.37 38.02
C GLU A 3 -16.31 -38.12 36.69
N PRO A 4 -17.35 -38.22 35.84
CA PRO A 4 -17.22 -38.85 34.54
C PRO A 4 -16.45 -37.90 33.61
N THR A 5 -15.33 -38.39 33.07
CA THR A 5 -14.59 -37.77 31.97
C THR A 5 -15.54 -37.51 30.79
N PRO A 6 -15.55 -36.31 30.18
CA PRO A 6 -16.38 -36.05 29.04
C PRO A 6 -15.92 -36.92 27.87
N ASN A 7 -16.81 -37.81 27.40
CA ASN A 7 -16.64 -38.60 26.19
C ASN A 7 -16.46 -37.65 24.99
N VAL A 8 -15.20 -37.40 24.62
CA VAL A 8 -14.87 -36.79 23.33
C VAL A 8 -15.07 -37.88 22.29
N HIS A 9 -16.28 -37.95 21.74
CA HIS A 9 -16.51 -38.71 20.52
C HIS A 9 -15.55 -38.18 19.45
N PRO A 10 -14.68 -39.00 18.85
CA PRO A 10 -13.95 -38.57 17.67
C PRO A 10 -15.00 -38.29 16.57
N GLU A 11 -15.13 -37.03 16.17
CA GLU A 11 -15.93 -36.70 14.98
C GLU A 11 -15.47 -37.59 13.82
N PRO A 12 -16.39 -38.17 13.05
CA PRO A 12 -16.03 -39.06 11.95
C PRO A 12 -15.12 -38.31 10.98
N ARG A 13 -14.01 -38.96 10.58
CA ARG A 13 -13.19 -38.55 9.43
C ARG A 13 -14.10 -38.53 8.19
N GLN A 14 -14.79 -37.42 7.96
CA GLN A 14 -15.39 -37.17 6.66
C GLN A 14 -14.23 -36.85 5.72
N ASP A 15 -13.76 -37.87 5.00
CA ASP A 15 -12.93 -37.68 3.82
C ASP A 15 -13.72 -36.76 2.89
N LEU A 16 -13.29 -35.50 2.85
CA LEU A 16 -13.87 -34.46 2.02
C LEU A 16 -13.84 -34.95 0.57
N PRO A 17 -14.96 -34.88 -0.18
CA PRO A 17 -14.95 -35.26 -1.58
C PRO A 17 -13.89 -34.43 -2.30
N LEU A 18 -12.97 -35.11 -3.01
CA LEU A 18 -11.89 -34.49 -3.79
C LEU A 18 -12.39 -33.30 -4.62
N LEU A 19 -13.61 -33.42 -5.14
CA LEU A 19 -14.33 -32.38 -5.88
C LEU A 19 -14.43 -31.04 -5.13
N ALA A 20 -14.68 -31.03 -3.81
CA ALA A 20 -14.81 -29.80 -3.04
C ALA A 20 -13.46 -29.06 -2.90
N TRP A 21 -12.36 -29.81 -2.85
CA TRP A 21 -11.00 -29.25 -2.87
C TRP A 21 -10.66 -28.68 -4.24
N LEU A 22 -10.87 -29.48 -5.29
CA LEU A 22 -10.65 -29.05 -6.67
C LEU A 22 -11.44 -27.77 -6.99
N LEU A 23 -12.69 -27.69 -6.54
CA LEU A 23 -13.53 -26.52 -6.74
C LEU A 23 -13.00 -25.29 -5.98
N ALA A 24 -12.53 -25.43 -4.74
CA ALA A 24 -11.93 -24.29 -4.04
C ALA A 24 -10.64 -23.80 -4.71
N PHE A 25 -9.77 -24.70 -5.14
CA PHE A 25 -8.56 -24.31 -5.89
C PHE A 25 -8.91 -23.67 -7.24
N ALA A 26 -9.91 -24.20 -7.95
CA ALA A 26 -10.41 -23.61 -9.19
C ALA A 26 -10.97 -22.19 -8.95
N LEU A 27 -11.70 -21.98 -7.85
CA LEU A 27 -12.22 -20.66 -7.49
C LEU A 27 -11.11 -19.68 -7.07
N MET A 28 -10.08 -20.13 -6.35
CA MET A 28 -8.88 -19.32 -6.09
C MET A 28 -8.19 -18.94 -7.39
N GLY A 29 -7.99 -19.90 -8.30
CA GLY A 29 -7.40 -19.67 -9.62
C GLY A 29 -8.22 -18.68 -10.44
N TRP A 30 -9.54 -18.83 -10.47
CA TRP A 30 -10.46 -17.88 -11.11
C TRP A 30 -10.32 -16.47 -10.54
N THR A 31 -10.42 -16.33 -9.21
CA THR A 31 -10.33 -15.03 -8.55
C THR A 31 -8.97 -14.39 -8.78
N GLY A 32 -7.88 -15.14 -8.64
CA GLY A 32 -6.52 -14.65 -8.89
C GLY A 32 -6.31 -14.23 -10.34
N PHE A 33 -6.66 -15.09 -11.30
CA PHE A 33 -6.48 -14.83 -12.73
C PHE A 33 -7.26 -13.61 -13.21
N TRP A 34 -8.56 -13.54 -12.95
CA TRP A 34 -9.36 -12.41 -13.42
C TRP A 34 -9.03 -11.11 -12.69
N SER A 35 -8.66 -11.17 -11.42
CA SER A 35 -8.14 -10.00 -10.72
C SER A 35 -6.81 -9.54 -11.32
N PHE A 36 -5.94 -10.46 -11.76
CA PHE A 36 -4.71 -10.10 -12.47
C PHE A 36 -5.02 -9.40 -13.79
N VAL A 37 -5.94 -9.95 -14.59
CA VAL A 37 -6.34 -9.36 -15.88
C VAL A 37 -6.90 -7.94 -15.68
N ILE A 38 -7.82 -7.77 -14.73
CA ILE A 38 -8.48 -6.47 -14.50
C ILE A 38 -7.53 -5.46 -13.88
N LEU A 39 -6.88 -5.82 -12.77
CA LEU A 39 -6.03 -4.91 -12.01
C LEU A 39 -4.73 -4.64 -12.78
N GLY A 40 -4.11 -5.67 -13.36
CA GLY A 40 -2.94 -5.54 -14.21
C GLY A 40 -3.23 -4.77 -15.50
N GLY A 41 -4.39 -4.98 -16.14
CA GLY A 41 -4.84 -4.18 -17.27
C GLY A 41 -5.07 -2.72 -16.92
N THR A 42 -5.57 -2.44 -15.71
CA THR A 42 -5.72 -1.06 -15.20
C THR A 42 -4.38 -0.37 -14.99
N LEU A 43 -3.42 -1.08 -14.38
CA LEU A 43 -2.06 -0.59 -14.19
C LEU A 43 -1.35 -0.36 -15.54
N GLY A 44 -1.37 -1.35 -16.42
CA GLY A 44 -0.75 -1.25 -17.75
C GLY A 44 -1.38 -0.18 -18.62
N GLY A 45 -2.71 0.00 -18.54
CA GLY A 45 -3.40 1.10 -19.20
C GLY A 45 -2.93 2.47 -18.67
N ALA A 46 -2.85 2.64 -17.35
CA ALA A 46 -2.37 3.88 -16.75
C ALA A 46 -0.94 4.21 -17.22
N TRP A 47 -0.05 3.24 -17.17
CA TRP A 47 1.33 3.37 -17.64
C TRP A 47 1.44 3.70 -19.13
N MET A 48 0.61 3.08 -19.97
CA MET A 48 0.58 3.38 -21.40
C MET A 48 0.07 4.80 -21.67
N GLY A 49 -0.92 5.26 -20.89
CA GLY A 49 -1.43 6.63 -20.97
C GLY A 49 -0.36 7.67 -20.64
N ASP A 50 0.44 7.42 -19.60
CA ASP A 50 1.56 8.29 -19.24
C ASP A 50 2.64 8.31 -20.32
N ALA A 51 3.00 7.13 -20.87
CA ALA A 51 4.01 7.03 -21.93
C ALA A 51 3.58 7.71 -23.25
N THR A 52 2.29 7.63 -23.60
CA THR A 52 1.75 8.18 -24.86
C THR A 52 1.18 9.59 -24.72
N LYS A 53 1.13 10.14 -23.50
CA LYS A 53 0.40 11.37 -23.14
C LYS A 53 -1.10 11.33 -23.49
N MET A 54 -1.66 10.15 -23.75
CA MET A 54 -3.09 9.94 -23.95
C MET A 54 -3.72 9.49 -22.64
N SER A 55 -4.32 10.41 -21.89
CA SER A 55 -4.92 10.09 -20.59
C SER A 55 -6.11 9.13 -20.75
N ILE A 56 -6.09 8.02 -20.01
CA ILE A 56 -7.30 7.20 -19.83
C ILE A 56 -8.34 8.01 -19.07
N SER A 57 -9.59 7.99 -19.56
CA SER A 57 -10.68 8.71 -18.88
C SER A 57 -10.97 8.13 -17.50
N GLN A 58 -11.34 8.98 -16.54
CA GLN A 58 -11.75 8.54 -15.20
C GLN A 58 -12.91 7.53 -15.25
N HIS A 59 -13.79 7.66 -16.24
CA HIS A 59 -14.90 6.73 -16.49
C HIS A 59 -14.40 5.32 -16.87
N ALA A 60 -13.34 5.21 -17.68
CA ALA A 60 -12.75 3.92 -18.02
C ALA A 60 -12.10 3.27 -16.78
N ILE A 61 -11.41 4.05 -15.95
CA ILE A 61 -10.83 3.58 -14.68
C ILE A 61 -11.94 3.07 -13.73
N LEU A 62 -13.05 3.80 -13.61
CA LEU A 62 -14.21 3.38 -12.82
C LEU A 62 -14.82 2.08 -13.35
N ALA A 63 -15.03 2.00 -14.67
CA ALA A 63 -15.59 0.81 -15.31
C ALA A 63 -14.71 -0.42 -15.08
N MET A 64 -13.38 -0.27 -15.16
CA MET A 64 -12.42 -1.33 -14.86
C MET A 64 -12.44 -1.72 -13.37
N GLY A 65 -12.59 -0.76 -12.45
CA GLY A 65 -12.75 -1.07 -11.02
C GLY A 65 -14.05 -1.82 -10.69
N LEU A 66 -15.16 -1.45 -11.34
CA LEU A 66 -16.43 -2.16 -11.23
C LEU A 66 -16.38 -3.55 -11.89
N ALA A 67 -15.49 -3.77 -12.88
CA ALA A 67 -15.28 -5.09 -13.49
C ALA A 67 -14.74 -6.14 -12.51
N LEU A 68 -14.23 -5.73 -11.33
CA LEU A 68 -13.86 -6.65 -10.25
C LEU A 68 -15.09 -7.33 -9.59
N LEU A 69 -16.29 -6.72 -9.65
CA LEU A 69 -17.52 -7.30 -9.09
C LEU A 69 -17.91 -8.63 -9.77
N PRO A 70 -17.93 -8.75 -11.10
CA PRO A 70 -18.11 -10.03 -11.80
C PRO A 70 -17.18 -11.16 -11.33
N VAL A 71 -15.96 -10.86 -10.84
CA VAL A 71 -15.02 -11.86 -10.32
C VAL A 71 -15.59 -12.58 -9.09
N ALA A 72 -16.45 -11.90 -8.31
CA ALA A 72 -17.17 -12.49 -7.18
C ALA A 72 -18.31 -13.44 -7.61
N GLY A 73 -18.74 -13.41 -8.87
CA GLY A 73 -19.87 -14.19 -9.39
C GLY A 73 -19.70 -15.70 -9.21
N PRO A 74 -18.64 -16.33 -9.74
CA PRO A 74 -18.43 -17.77 -9.58
C PRO A 74 -18.24 -18.21 -8.12
N PRO A 75 -17.45 -17.51 -7.27
CA PRO A 75 -17.42 -17.78 -5.83
C PRO A 75 -18.81 -17.68 -5.16
N LEU A 76 -19.66 -16.73 -5.56
CA LEU A 76 -21.01 -16.56 -5.02
C LEU A 76 -21.96 -17.69 -5.46
N LEU A 77 -21.93 -18.07 -6.74
CA LEU A 77 -22.83 -19.05 -7.34
C LEU A 77 -22.40 -20.48 -6.98
N LEU A 78 -21.15 -20.83 -7.29
CA LEU A 78 -20.61 -22.17 -7.08
C LEU A 78 -20.28 -22.43 -5.60
N GLY A 79 -20.00 -21.37 -4.83
CA GLY A 79 -19.80 -21.47 -3.38
C GLY A 79 -21.01 -21.99 -2.62
N ARG A 80 -22.23 -21.78 -3.13
CA ARG A 80 -23.46 -22.32 -2.54
C ARG A 80 -23.55 -23.84 -2.68
N LEU A 81 -22.89 -24.42 -3.68
CA LEU A 81 -22.82 -25.86 -3.90
C LEU A 81 -21.84 -26.53 -2.92
N ILE A 82 -20.88 -25.76 -2.38
CA ILE A 82 -19.90 -26.25 -1.42
C ILE A 82 -20.54 -26.35 -0.03
N ARG A 83 -20.94 -27.57 0.34
CA ARG A 83 -21.43 -27.87 1.69
C ARG A 83 -20.29 -28.05 2.70
N ALA A 84 -19.10 -28.42 2.21
CA ALA A 84 -17.93 -28.62 3.04
C ALA A 84 -17.48 -27.31 3.73
N PRO A 85 -17.30 -27.31 5.06
CA PRO A 85 -17.01 -26.09 5.82
C PRO A 85 -15.67 -25.43 5.47
N ARG A 86 -14.61 -26.21 5.18
CA ARG A 86 -13.27 -25.65 4.90
C ARG A 86 -13.21 -24.93 3.55
N PRO A 87 -13.57 -25.57 2.42
CA PRO A 87 -13.53 -24.91 1.13
C PRO A 87 -14.51 -23.73 1.06
N ARG A 88 -15.66 -23.84 1.76
CA ARG A 88 -16.63 -22.75 1.87
C ARG A 88 -16.09 -21.54 2.65
N ALA A 89 -15.29 -21.75 3.69
CA ALA A 89 -14.65 -20.66 4.42
C ALA A 89 -13.72 -19.85 3.51
N VAL A 90 -12.94 -20.52 2.63
CA VAL A 90 -12.09 -19.81 1.67
C VAL A 90 -12.91 -19.05 0.64
N VAL A 91 -13.98 -19.64 0.10
CA VAL A 91 -14.87 -18.94 -0.83
C VAL A 91 -15.44 -17.66 -0.22
N HIS A 92 -15.84 -17.69 1.05
CA HIS A 92 -16.30 -16.48 1.73
C HIS A 92 -15.21 -15.41 1.83
N ILE A 93 -13.95 -15.79 2.04
CA ILE A 93 -12.83 -14.83 2.09
C ILE A 93 -12.55 -14.23 0.72
N LEU A 94 -12.61 -15.03 -0.35
CA LEU A 94 -12.49 -14.50 -1.71
C LEU A 94 -13.60 -13.49 -2.02
N LEU A 95 -14.83 -13.75 -1.57
CA LEU A 95 -15.95 -12.81 -1.69
C LEU A 95 -15.72 -11.52 -0.90
N TRP A 96 -15.23 -11.60 0.35
CA TRP A 96 -14.88 -10.42 1.12
C TRP A 96 -13.77 -9.61 0.46
N ALA A 97 -12.75 -10.27 -0.08
CA ALA A 97 -11.63 -9.63 -0.73
C ALA A 97 -12.02 -8.91 -2.03
N THR A 98 -12.87 -9.51 -2.87
CA THR A 98 -13.35 -8.87 -4.10
C THR A 98 -14.27 -7.69 -3.80
N LEU A 99 -15.21 -7.82 -2.86
CA LEU A 99 -16.07 -6.72 -2.44
C LEU A 99 -15.28 -5.55 -1.83
N ALA A 100 -14.33 -5.86 -0.94
CA ALA A 100 -13.44 -4.85 -0.37
C ALA A 100 -12.55 -4.21 -1.46
N GLY A 101 -11.99 -5.00 -2.37
CA GLY A 101 -11.19 -4.51 -3.49
C GLY A 101 -11.95 -3.53 -4.37
N THR A 102 -13.20 -3.85 -4.74
CA THR A 102 -14.06 -2.93 -5.52
C THR A 102 -14.28 -1.62 -4.78
N LEU A 103 -14.58 -1.67 -3.48
CA LEU A 103 -14.78 -0.46 -2.66
C LEU A 103 -13.51 0.42 -2.62
N LEU A 104 -12.34 -0.20 -2.51
CA LEU A 104 -11.04 0.48 -2.42
C LEU A 104 -10.61 1.14 -3.74
N LEU A 105 -11.20 0.73 -4.87
CA LEU A 105 -10.97 1.34 -6.18
C LEU A 105 -11.82 2.59 -6.42
N ILE A 106 -12.95 2.77 -5.71
CA ILE A 106 -13.85 3.92 -5.89
C ILE A 106 -13.13 5.28 -5.74
N PRO A 107 -12.26 5.51 -4.73
CA PRO A 107 -11.51 6.77 -4.63
C PRO A 107 -10.67 7.08 -5.87
N ARG A 108 -10.20 6.07 -6.62
CA ARG A 108 -9.42 6.23 -7.85
C ARG A 108 -10.24 6.84 -9.00
N ALA A 109 -11.54 6.58 -9.02
CA ALA A 109 -12.44 7.08 -10.04
C ALA A 109 -12.92 8.51 -9.77
N ILE A 110 -13.07 8.87 -8.50
CA ILE A 110 -13.65 10.15 -8.08
C ILE A 110 -12.61 11.28 -8.17
N PHE A 111 -11.36 11.00 -7.80
CA PHE A 111 -10.32 12.02 -7.70
C PHE A 111 -9.37 11.99 -8.91
N PRO A 112 -9.00 13.15 -9.46
CA PRO A 112 -7.96 13.21 -10.49
C PRO A 112 -6.61 12.78 -9.92
N PRO A 113 -5.68 12.28 -10.77
CA PRO A 113 -4.34 11.87 -10.37
C PRO A 113 -3.57 12.98 -9.60
N VAL A 114 -3.88 14.25 -9.88
CA VAL A 114 -3.21 15.43 -9.31
C VAL A 114 -3.61 15.72 -7.85
N ALA A 115 -4.65 15.07 -7.31
CA ALA A 115 -5.07 15.25 -5.92
C ALA A 115 -4.25 14.34 -4.97
N SER A 116 -3.13 14.86 -4.44
CA SER A 116 -2.08 14.05 -3.80
C SER A 116 -2.50 13.23 -2.58
N TYR A 117 -3.33 13.77 -1.66
CA TYR A 117 -3.57 13.13 -0.35
C TYR A 117 -5.00 12.69 -0.07
N ALA A 118 -6.00 13.45 -0.52
CA ALA A 118 -7.42 13.16 -0.26
C ALA A 118 -7.84 11.73 -0.67
N PRO A 119 -7.54 11.24 -1.89
CA PRO A 119 -7.91 9.88 -2.28
C PRO A 119 -7.15 8.79 -1.52
N MET A 120 -5.90 9.04 -1.14
CA MET A 120 -5.12 8.12 -0.30
C MET A 120 -5.76 7.96 1.08
N LEU A 121 -6.12 9.08 1.71
CA LEU A 121 -6.77 9.11 3.01
C LEU A 121 -8.17 8.50 2.96
N LEU A 122 -8.95 8.78 1.90
CA LEU A 122 -10.27 8.17 1.73
C LEU A 122 -10.17 6.65 1.55
N ARG A 123 -9.18 6.16 0.81
CA ARG A 123 -8.92 4.72 0.68
C ARG A 123 -8.48 4.11 2.00
N ALA A 124 -7.59 4.78 2.74
CA ALA A 124 -7.19 4.34 4.06
C ALA A 124 -8.39 4.26 5.02
N ALA A 125 -9.28 5.26 5.00
CA ALA A 125 -10.50 5.25 5.80
C ALA A 125 -11.44 4.09 5.40
N ALA A 126 -11.64 3.85 4.10
CA ALA A 126 -12.45 2.74 3.61
C ALA A 126 -11.86 1.37 4.01
N GLY A 127 -10.55 1.18 3.84
CA GLY A 127 -9.87 -0.05 4.23
C GLY A 127 -9.85 -0.26 5.74
N PHE A 128 -9.61 0.79 6.52
CA PHE A 128 -9.71 0.73 7.98
C PHE A 128 -11.12 0.32 8.42
N LEU A 129 -12.16 0.91 7.83
CA LEU A 129 -13.56 0.55 8.11
C LEU A 129 -13.83 -0.92 7.77
N VAL A 130 -13.40 -1.40 6.60
CA VAL A 130 -13.51 -2.81 6.23
C VAL A 130 -12.79 -3.70 7.25
N GLY A 131 -11.55 -3.38 7.59
CA GLY A 131 -10.77 -4.12 8.59
C GLY A 131 -11.45 -4.17 9.96
N VAL A 132 -11.99 -3.06 10.44
CA VAL A 132 -12.76 -2.99 11.70
C VAL A 132 -14.02 -3.85 11.62
N ILE A 133 -14.77 -3.82 10.52
CA ILE A 133 -15.95 -4.67 10.32
C ILE A 133 -15.57 -6.16 10.39
N LEU A 134 -14.50 -6.54 9.69
CA LEU A 134 -14.02 -7.94 9.66
C LEU A 134 -13.53 -8.40 11.04
N LEU A 135 -12.75 -7.57 11.74
CA LEU A 135 -12.26 -7.86 13.09
C LEU A 135 -13.40 -7.90 14.12
N THR A 136 -14.36 -6.98 14.04
CA THR A 136 -15.56 -7.00 14.90
C THR A 136 -16.35 -8.29 14.68
N ARG A 137 -16.51 -8.71 13.42
CA ARG A 137 -17.17 -9.98 13.07
C ARG A 137 -16.38 -11.19 13.58
N ALA A 138 -15.05 -11.17 13.51
CA ALA A 138 -14.19 -12.20 14.09
C ALA A 138 -14.33 -12.25 15.62
N GLY A 139 -14.35 -11.09 16.29
CA GLY A 139 -14.55 -10.95 17.73
C GLY A 139 -15.89 -11.54 18.19
N ARG A 140 -16.99 -11.20 17.50
CA ARG A 140 -18.33 -11.77 17.77
C ARG A 140 -18.39 -13.30 17.60
N ARG A 141 -17.52 -13.88 16.77
CA ARG A 141 -17.40 -15.34 16.58
C ARG A 141 -16.45 -16.01 17.58
N GLY A 142 -15.87 -15.25 18.52
CA GLY A 142 -14.86 -15.75 19.45
C GLY A 142 -13.59 -16.24 18.74
N HIS A 143 -13.25 -15.64 17.60
CA HIS A 143 -12.07 -16.00 16.82
C HIS A 143 -10.82 -15.26 17.27
N LEU A 144 -10.95 -14.10 17.94
CA LEU A 144 -9.81 -13.31 18.39
C LEU A 144 -9.20 -13.89 19.67
N GLY A 145 -7.87 -13.89 19.74
CA GLY A 145 -7.09 -14.36 20.87
C GLY A 145 -6.21 -13.26 21.46
N ARG A 146 -5.63 -13.53 22.64
CA ARG A 146 -4.57 -12.69 23.20
C ARG A 146 -3.33 -12.79 22.33
N CYS A 147 -2.58 -11.71 22.24
CA CYS A 147 -1.29 -11.70 21.57
C CYS A 147 -0.25 -12.39 22.46
N ASP A 148 0.29 -13.53 22.02
CA ASP A 148 1.42 -14.19 22.66
C ASP A 148 2.73 -13.50 22.23
N ILE A 149 3.72 -13.47 23.14
CA ILE A 149 5.05 -12.91 22.91
C ILE A 149 5.74 -13.65 21.74
N ALA A 150 5.55 -14.96 21.61
CA ALA A 150 6.10 -15.72 20.47
C ALA A 150 5.53 -15.27 19.13
N ALA A 151 4.21 -15.11 19.04
CA ALA A 151 3.57 -14.61 17.82
C ALA A 151 3.97 -13.16 17.52
N LEU A 152 4.01 -12.29 18.53
CA LEU A 152 4.41 -10.89 18.38
C LEU A 152 5.87 -10.77 17.93
N GLY A 153 6.80 -11.47 18.58
CA GLY A 153 8.21 -11.48 18.22
C GLY A 153 8.43 -11.99 16.81
N LEU A 154 7.78 -13.09 16.42
CA LEU A 154 7.89 -13.63 15.07
C LEU A 154 7.32 -12.64 14.04
N GLY A 155 6.17 -12.00 14.34
CA GLY A 155 5.56 -11.00 13.47
C GLY A 155 6.44 -9.77 13.27
N LEU A 156 7.06 -9.27 14.34
CA LEU A 156 8.01 -8.16 14.30
C LEU A 156 9.28 -8.54 13.53
N ALA A 157 9.92 -9.67 13.84
CA ALA A 157 11.13 -10.12 13.15
C ALA A 157 10.90 -10.28 11.64
N THR A 158 9.79 -10.91 11.27
CA THR A 158 9.41 -11.12 9.86
C THR A 158 9.07 -9.79 9.18
N GLY A 159 8.34 -8.90 9.85
CA GLY A 159 7.96 -7.58 9.33
C GLY A 159 9.16 -6.67 9.11
N TRP A 160 10.13 -6.67 10.02
CA TRP A 160 11.40 -5.95 9.83
C TRP A 160 12.20 -6.51 8.65
N GLY A 161 12.17 -7.82 8.42
CA GLY A 161 12.79 -8.44 7.23
C GLY A 161 12.21 -7.93 5.91
N PHE A 162 10.90 -7.66 5.85
CA PHE A 162 10.24 -7.04 4.70
C PHE A 162 10.50 -5.53 4.59
N LEU A 163 10.71 -4.84 5.71
CA LEU A 163 11.00 -3.40 5.73
C LEU A 163 12.45 -3.09 5.33
N LEU A 164 13.38 -3.98 5.68
CA LEU A 164 14.82 -3.81 5.49
C LEU A 164 15.28 -3.31 4.11
N PRO A 165 14.85 -3.89 2.97
CA PRO A 165 15.35 -3.43 1.67
C PRO A 165 14.93 -1.99 1.34
N TRP A 166 13.78 -1.54 1.85
CA TRP A 166 13.30 -0.17 1.64
C TRP A 166 14.13 0.85 2.40
N LEU A 167 14.67 0.47 3.57
CA LEU A 167 15.60 1.31 4.33
C LEU A 167 16.95 1.47 3.63
N ARG A 168 17.36 0.49 2.83
CA ARG A 168 18.62 0.56 2.07
C ARG A 168 18.46 1.35 0.78
N TYR A 169 17.38 1.09 0.05
CA TYR A 169 17.23 1.53 -1.34
C TYR A 169 16.32 2.74 -1.53
N GLY A 170 15.41 3.00 -0.59
CA GLY A 170 14.47 4.11 -0.71
C GLY A 170 14.83 5.27 0.21
N ALA A 171 14.08 6.36 0.04
CA ALA A 171 14.19 7.56 0.86
C ALA A 171 12.79 8.00 1.30
N LEU A 172 12.70 8.54 2.51
CA LEU A 172 11.42 9.03 3.03
C LEU A 172 11.00 10.28 2.26
N GLY A 173 9.71 10.40 2.00
CA GLY A 173 9.10 11.65 1.52
C GLY A 173 9.14 12.75 2.58
N ASN A 174 8.31 13.77 2.43
CA ASN A 174 8.13 14.76 3.50
C ASN A 174 7.41 14.14 4.71
N GLY A 175 7.37 14.85 5.85
CA GLY A 175 6.74 14.32 7.07
C GLY A 175 5.25 13.96 6.91
N TRP A 176 4.54 14.62 6.00
CA TRP A 176 3.14 14.31 5.71
C TRP A 176 2.99 13.05 4.87
N ASP A 177 3.87 12.81 3.90
CA ASP A 177 3.94 11.56 3.13
C ASP A 177 4.15 10.37 4.07
N VAL A 178 5.07 10.50 5.02
CA VAL A 178 5.35 9.45 6.01
C VAL A 178 4.16 9.20 6.92
N PHE A 179 3.48 10.25 7.36
CA PHE A 179 2.24 10.13 8.14
C PHE A 179 1.15 9.40 7.35
N VAL A 180 0.89 9.82 6.10
CA VAL A 180 -0.12 9.21 5.22
C VAL A 180 0.24 7.76 4.88
N ALA A 181 1.52 7.46 4.65
CA ALA A 181 2.02 6.11 4.47
C ALA A 181 1.77 5.23 5.72
N GLY A 182 2.01 5.76 6.92
CA GLY A 182 1.70 5.08 8.18
C GLY A 182 0.21 4.77 8.34
N VAL A 183 -0.65 5.76 8.07
CA VAL A 183 -2.12 5.58 8.09
C VAL A 183 -2.57 4.54 7.08
N GLN A 184 -2.05 4.57 5.86
CA GLN A 184 -2.34 3.57 4.83
C GLN A 184 -1.85 2.18 5.20
N ALA A 185 -0.64 2.05 5.73
CA ALA A 185 -0.06 0.77 6.14
C ALA A 185 -0.88 0.13 7.28
N LEU A 186 -1.32 0.92 8.26
CA LEU A 186 -2.21 0.46 9.32
C LEU A 186 -3.57 0.04 8.75
N ALA A 187 -4.22 0.88 7.94
CA ALA A 187 -5.52 0.55 7.34
C ALA A 187 -5.47 -0.75 6.51
N LEU A 188 -4.40 -0.94 5.74
CA LEU A 188 -4.14 -2.15 4.99
C LEU A 188 -3.96 -3.34 5.95
N ALA A 189 -3.12 -3.20 6.97
CA ALA A 189 -2.89 -4.24 7.98
C ALA A 189 -4.20 -4.69 8.65
N PHE A 190 -5.07 -3.75 9.04
CA PHE A 190 -6.39 -4.07 9.60
C PHE A 190 -7.25 -4.91 8.65
N THR A 191 -7.21 -4.59 7.35
CA THR A 191 -7.94 -5.36 6.33
C THR A 191 -7.40 -6.78 6.20
N LEU A 192 -6.08 -6.93 6.03
CA LEU A 192 -5.44 -8.24 5.86
C LEU A 192 -5.64 -9.14 7.10
N VAL A 193 -5.42 -8.57 8.30
CA VAL A 193 -5.58 -9.28 9.57
C VAL A 193 -7.04 -9.62 9.83
N GLY A 194 -7.99 -8.76 9.44
CA GLY A 194 -9.42 -9.03 9.51
C GLY A 194 -9.82 -10.26 8.69
N LEU A 195 -9.30 -10.38 7.45
CA LEU A 195 -9.51 -11.56 6.61
C LEU A 195 -8.88 -12.82 7.23
N SER A 196 -7.65 -12.73 7.72
CA SER A 196 -6.97 -13.85 8.39
C SER A 196 -7.70 -14.32 9.66
N ALA A 197 -8.18 -13.39 10.49
CA ALA A 197 -8.91 -13.68 11.72
C ALA A 197 -10.29 -14.31 11.46
N LEU A 198 -10.89 -14.05 10.29
CA LEU A 198 -12.12 -14.72 9.88
C LEU A 198 -11.87 -16.13 9.36
N LEU A 199 -10.79 -16.34 8.59
CA LEU A 199 -10.51 -17.62 7.94
C LEU A 199 -9.90 -18.65 8.88
N MET A 200 -8.78 -18.31 9.51
CA MET A 200 -7.87 -19.32 10.06
C MET A 200 -8.45 -20.06 11.27
N PRO A 201 -9.12 -19.38 12.23
CA PRO A 201 -9.78 -20.07 13.33
C PRO A 201 -10.88 -21.05 12.87
N GLN A 202 -11.53 -20.79 11.73
CA GLN A 202 -12.52 -21.72 11.16
C GLN A 202 -11.85 -22.97 10.61
N LEU A 203 -10.75 -22.80 9.86
CA LEU A 203 -9.96 -23.93 9.35
C LEU A 203 -9.39 -24.78 10.50
N ALA A 204 -8.84 -24.12 11.53
CA ALA A 204 -8.26 -24.76 12.71
C ALA A 204 -9.27 -25.56 13.54
N ARG A 205 -10.53 -25.15 13.59
CA ARG A 205 -11.60 -25.88 14.32
C ARG A 205 -12.11 -27.08 13.54
N THR A 206 -12.03 -27.05 12.21
CA THR A 206 -12.65 -28.06 11.34
C THR A 206 -11.68 -29.20 10.96
N SER A 207 -10.40 -29.12 11.34
CA SER A 207 -9.37 -30.08 10.97
C SER A 207 -8.33 -30.24 12.07
N SER A 208 -7.84 -31.45 12.27
CA SER A 208 -6.63 -31.71 13.06
C SER A 208 -5.33 -31.52 12.26
N SER A 209 -5.37 -31.54 10.92
CA SER A 209 -4.17 -31.38 10.10
C SER A 209 -3.78 -29.91 9.93
N VAL A 210 -2.73 -29.48 10.64
CA VAL A 210 -2.16 -28.13 10.60
C VAL A 210 -1.68 -27.79 9.19
N ARG A 211 -0.82 -28.63 8.59
CA ARG A 211 -0.28 -28.40 7.25
C ARG A 211 -1.35 -28.20 6.17
N ARG A 212 -2.42 -29.02 6.16
CA ARG A 212 -3.52 -28.86 5.19
C ARG A 212 -4.27 -27.53 5.39
N ASN A 213 -4.42 -27.09 6.64
CA ASN A 213 -5.02 -25.79 6.94
C ASN A 213 -4.10 -24.64 6.52
N LEU A 214 -2.79 -24.79 6.64
CA LEU A 214 -1.81 -23.80 6.20
C LEU A 214 -1.75 -23.70 4.67
N ILE A 215 -1.80 -24.81 3.94
CA ILE A 215 -1.87 -24.78 2.46
C ILE A 215 -3.15 -24.06 2.02
N LEU A 216 -4.31 -24.49 2.54
CA LEU A 216 -5.59 -23.92 2.14
C LEU A 216 -5.73 -22.45 2.56
N GLY A 217 -5.36 -22.15 3.79
CA GLY A 217 -5.43 -20.81 4.38
C GLY A 217 -4.41 -19.86 3.78
N GLY A 218 -3.17 -20.31 3.62
CA GLY A 218 -2.07 -19.53 3.02
C GLY A 218 -2.34 -19.18 1.57
N MET A 219 -2.79 -20.14 0.74
CA MET A 219 -3.17 -19.86 -0.65
C MET A 219 -4.42 -18.98 -0.74
N GLY A 220 -5.46 -19.29 0.06
CA GLY A 220 -6.69 -18.49 0.07
C GLY A 220 -6.46 -17.04 0.52
N LEU A 221 -5.64 -16.82 1.55
CA LEU A 221 -5.23 -15.48 1.98
C LEU A 221 -4.30 -14.83 0.95
N GLY A 222 -3.37 -15.56 0.35
CA GLY A 222 -2.50 -15.04 -0.71
C GLY A 222 -3.31 -14.50 -1.90
N THR A 223 -4.31 -15.25 -2.36
CA THR A 223 -5.24 -14.80 -3.41
C THR A 223 -6.05 -13.59 -2.96
N ALA A 224 -6.57 -13.59 -1.73
CA ALA A 224 -7.31 -12.44 -1.20
C ALA A 224 -6.42 -11.18 -1.11
N PHE A 225 -5.19 -11.32 -0.63
CA PHE A 225 -4.23 -10.25 -0.46
C PHE A 225 -3.72 -9.71 -1.80
N PHE A 226 -3.64 -10.56 -2.82
CA PHE A 226 -3.41 -10.13 -4.20
C PHE A 226 -4.48 -9.15 -4.68
N VAL A 227 -5.76 -9.49 -4.45
CA VAL A 227 -6.89 -8.61 -4.81
C VAL A 227 -6.83 -7.29 -4.03
N ILE A 228 -6.59 -7.35 -2.73
CA ILE A 228 -6.46 -6.15 -1.90
C ILE A 228 -5.28 -5.30 -2.35
N GLY A 229 -4.09 -5.88 -2.55
CA GLY A 229 -2.89 -5.15 -3.00
C GLY A 229 -3.04 -4.53 -4.38
N GLY A 230 -3.67 -5.25 -5.31
CA GLY A 230 -4.02 -4.72 -6.63
C GLY A 230 -5.10 -3.63 -6.58
N SER A 231 -5.90 -3.57 -5.51
CA SER A 231 -6.90 -2.52 -5.28
C SER A 231 -6.38 -1.37 -4.41
N TRP A 232 -5.17 -1.53 -3.83
CA TRP A 232 -4.54 -0.59 -2.94
C TRP A 232 -3.53 0.26 -3.73
N GLY A 233 -3.95 1.41 -4.23
CA GLY A 233 -3.04 2.32 -4.94
C GLY A 233 -3.72 3.51 -5.62
N MET A 234 -3.20 4.71 -5.37
CA MET A 234 -3.24 5.85 -6.28
C MET A 234 -1.82 5.96 -6.84
N MET A 235 -1.65 6.22 -8.14
CA MET A 235 -0.33 6.43 -8.76
C MET A 235 0.60 5.22 -8.59
N ASP A 236 0.32 4.11 -9.27
CA ASP A 236 1.29 3.02 -9.48
C ASP A 236 1.82 2.20 -8.30
N TYR A 237 1.53 2.52 -7.02
CA TYR A 237 1.86 1.66 -5.85
C TYR A 237 1.34 0.22 -5.99
N GLN A 238 0.28 0.07 -6.77
CA GLN A 238 -0.29 -1.22 -7.15
C GLN A 238 0.77 -2.19 -7.70
N ALA A 239 1.75 -1.68 -8.47
CA ALA A 239 2.83 -2.47 -9.04
C ALA A 239 3.70 -3.16 -7.99
N LEU A 240 3.84 -2.55 -6.81
CA LEU A 240 4.61 -3.10 -5.69
C LEU A 240 3.74 -3.94 -4.76
N LEU A 241 2.55 -3.47 -4.40
CA LEU A 241 1.69 -4.15 -3.42
C LEU A 241 1.05 -5.42 -3.97
N MET A 242 0.69 -5.46 -5.25
CA MET A 242 0.06 -6.61 -5.89
C MET A 242 0.94 -7.89 -5.83
N PRO A 243 2.25 -7.85 -6.11
CA PRO A 243 3.16 -8.99 -5.89
C PRO A 243 3.64 -9.16 -4.44
N LEU A 244 3.71 -8.09 -3.63
CA LEU A 244 4.22 -8.15 -2.25
C LEU A 244 3.22 -8.80 -1.27
N LEU A 245 1.96 -8.33 -1.23
CA LEU A 245 1.00 -8.76 -0.22
C LEU A 245 0.63 -10.24 -0.24
N PRO A 246 0.56 -10.94 -1.39
CA PRO A 246 0.30 -12.39 -1.42
C PRO A 246 1.30 -13.21 -0.60
N LEU A 247 2.54 -12.72 -0.49
CA LEU A 247 3.61 -13.37 0.27
C LEU A 247 3.30 -13.44 1.76
N LEU A 248 2.43 -12.55 2.26
CA LEU A 248 1.98 -12.56 3.65
C LEU A 248 0.95 -13.65 3.94
N GLY A 249 0.40 -14.33 2.91
CA GLY A 249 -0.66 -15.32 3.07
C GLY A 249 -0.29 -16.44 4.06
N PHE A 250 0.86 -17.07 3.87
CA PHE A 250 1.35 -18.15 4.74
C PHE A 250 1.77 -17.70 6.15
N PRO A 251 2.59 -16.66 6.35
CA PRO A 251 2.97 -16.22 7.69
C PRO A 251 1.76 -15.67 8.47
N LEU A 252 0.80 -14.98 7.84
CA LEU A 252 -0.43 -14.58 8.51
C LEU A 252 -1.39 -15.76 8.76
N ALA A 253 -1.36 -16.82 7.93
CA ALA A 253 -2.10 -18.05 8.19
C ALA A 253 -1.60 -18.76 9.45
N LEU A 254 -0.27 -18.80 9.65
CA LEU A 254 0.38 -19.47 10.76
C LEU A 254 -0.15 -19.00 12.13
N PHE A 255 -0.33 -17.70 12.32
CA PHE A 255 -0.82 -17.14 13.57
C PHE A 255 -2.21 -17.66 14.00
N GLY A 256 -3.05 -18.09 13.05
CA GLY A 256 -4.37 -18.64 13.38
C GLY A 256 -4.37 -20.13 13.73
N MET A 257 -3.21 -20.81 13.67
CA MET A 257 -3.09 -22.23 14.02
C MET A 257 -2.93 -22.46 15.51
N GLN A 258 -2.28 -21.53 16.23
CA GLN A 258 -2.06 -21.64 17.66
C GLN A 258 -3.37 -21.37 18.43
N HIS A 259 -3.80 -22.31 19.27
CA HIS A 259 -4.98 -22.20 20.14
C HIS A 259 -6.34 -21.96 19.45
N ARG A 260 -6.45 -22.16 18.12
CA ARG A 260 -7.69 -21.96 17.34
C ARG A 260 -8.31 -20.54 17.52
N ARG A 261 -7.46 -19.55 17.81
CA ARG A 261 -7.78 -18.13 17.93
C ARG A 261 -6.68 -17.32 17.25
N TYR A 262 -7.02 -16.14 16.77
CA TYR A 262 -6.11 -15.30 15.99
C TYR A 262 -5.52 -14.18 16.86
N PRO A 263 -4.19 -14.09 17.03
CA PRO A 263 -3.51 -13.01 17.75
C PRO A 263 -3.38 -11.79 16.82
N ALA A 264 -4.41 -10.93 16.80
CA ALA A 264 -4.47 -9.79 15.88
C ALA A 264 -3.26 -8.84 15.99
N GLY A 265 -2.71 -8.63 17.19
CA GLY A 265 -1.54 -7.76 17.40
C GLY A 265 -0.29 -8.22 16.63
N ALA A 266 -0.02 -9.53 16.60
CA ALA A 266 1.10 -10.11 15.85
C ALA A 266 0.91 -9.94 14.33
N GLY A 267 -0.30 -10.20 13.85
CA GLY A 267 -0.65 -10.00 12.44
C GLY A 267 -0.55 -8.53 12.01
N LEU A 268 -0.99 -7.60 12.87
CA LEU A 268 -0.93 -6.16 12.61
C LEU A 268 0.53 -5.69 12.54
N ALA A 269 1.39 -6.16 13.46
CA ALA A 269 2.81 -5.83 13.43
C ALA A 269 3.49 -6.27 12.13
N LEU A 270 3.27 -7.52 11.70
CA LEU A 270 3.82 -8.04 10.44
C LEU A 270 3.30 -7.26 9.23
N ALA A 271 1.98 -7.11 9.11
CA ALA A 271 1.36 -6.51 7.93
C ALA A 271 1.65 -5.00 7.83
N ALA A 272 1.65 -4.27 8.94
CA ALA A 272 1.92 -2.84 8.95
C ALA A 272 3.38 -2.54 8.58
N LEU A 273 4.35 -3.26 9.16
CA LEU A 273 5.77 -3.08 8.81
C LEU A 273 6.03 -3.41 7.33
N THR A 274 5.42 -4.49 6.83
CA THR A 274 5.55 -4.89 5.42
C THR A 274 4.97 -3.84 4.47
N ALA A 275 3.79 -3.30 4.80
CA ALA A 275 3.13 -2.29 3.97
C ALA A 275 3.80 -0.92 4.05
N PHE A 276 4.36 -0.55 5.20
CA PHE A 276 4.96 0.76 5.43
C PHE A 276 6.16 1.01 4.51
N GLY A 277 7.00 0.00 4.28
CA GLY A 277 8.18 0.10 3.41
C GLY A 277 7.90 0.72 2.03
N PRO A 278 7.16 0.06 1.13
CA PRO A 278 6.88 0.62 -0.19
C PRO A 278 6.07 1.92 -0.13
N LEU A 279 5.19 2.09 0.86
CA LEU A 279 4.32 3.27 0.95
C LEU A 279 5.06 4.53 1.45
N ALA A 280 6.10 4.38 2.26
CA ALA A 280 6.82 5.52 2.83
C ALA A 280 8.10 5.87 2.05
N PHE A 281 8.79 4.86 1.51
CA PHE A 281 10.12 5.01 0.94
C PHE A 281 10.17 5.15 -0.58
N VAL A 282 9.05 4.98 -1.27
CA VAL A 282 8.97 5.07 -2.74
C VAL A 282 8.03 6.18 -3.13
N ASP A 283 8.45 7.03 -4.07
CA ASP A 283 7.54 7.97 -4.71
C ASP A 283 6.72 7.23 -5.80
N PRO A 284 5.39 7.27 -5.73
CA PRO A 284 4.54 6.60 -6.70
C PRO A 284 4.69 7.12 -8.12
N ILE A 285 5.00 8.41 -8.29
CA ILE A 285 5.16 9.04 -9.62
C ILE A 285 6.36 8.43 -10.36
N GLU A 286 7.34 7.91 -9.62
CA GLU A 286 8.54 7.32 -10.17
C GLU A 286 8.35 5.88 -10.67
N LEU A 287 7.21 5.24 -10.41
CA LEU A 287 6.97 3.81 -10.67
C LEU A 287 6.46 3.46 -12.08
N ASN A 288 6.29 4.42 -12.98
CA ASN A 288 5.77 4.17 -14.33
C ASN A 288 6.81 3.48 -15.26
N VAL A 289 6.33 2.88 -16.37
CA VAL A 289 7.18 2.15 -17.35
C VAL A 289 8.26 3.04 -17.95
N TYR A 290 7.94 4.32 -18.22
CA TYR A 290 8.90 5.25 -18.79
C TYR A 290 10.09 5.44 -17.85
N ASN A 291 9.83 5.61 -16.55
CA ASN A 291 10.85 5.73 -15.52
C ASN A 291 11.58 4.41 -15.27
N LEU A 292 10.94 3.25 -15.45
CA LEU A 292 11.64 1.96 -15.37
C LEU A 292 12.74 1.81 -16.44
N ILE A 293 12.56 2.44 -17.60
CA ILE A 293 13.52 2.38 -18.72
C ILE A 293 14.53 3.53 -18.65
N THR A 294 14.14 4.71 -18.14
CA THR A 294 14.94 5.94 -18.22
C THR A 294 15.52 6.44 -16.89
N GLN A 295 14.97 6.04 -15.75
CA GLN A 295 15.31 6.56 -14.41
C GLN A 295 15.75 5.42 -13.47
N GLU A 296 16.63 5.73 -12.52
CA GLU A 296 17.17 4.72 -11.60
C GLU A 296 16.23 4.37 -10.43
N ALA A 297 15.26 5.23 -10.11
CA ALA A 297 14.41 5.07 -8.92
C ALA A 297 13.53 3.80 -8.97
N ALA A 298 12.83 3.60 -10.08
CA ALA A 298 11.99 2.41 -10.28
C ALA A 298 12.83 1.12 -10.16
N LYS A 299 14.04 1.10 -10.75
CA LYS A 299 14.97 -0.04 -10.67
C LYS A 299 15.27 -0.44 -9.22
N TRP A 300 15.55 0.53 -8.35
CA TRP A 300 15.82 0.28 -6.93
C TRP A 300 14.59 -0.15 -6.15
N ALA A 301 13.41 0.41 -6.44
CA ALA A 301 12.14 -0.05 -5.86
C ALA A 301 11.83 -1.51 -6.26
N PHE A 302 12.07 -1.90 -7.52
CA PHE A 302 11.92 -3.28 -7.96
C PHE A 302 13.01 -4.21 -7.40
N ALA A 303 14.23 -3.72 -7.14
CA ALA A 303 15.25 -4.48 -6.42
C ALA A 303 14.83 -4.76 -4.96
N ALA A 304 14.23 -3.77 -4.28
CA ALA A 304 13.65 -3.96 -2.95
C ALA A 304 12.48 -4.95 -2.96
N LEU A 305 11.64 -4.90 -4.00
CA LEU A 305 10.59 -5.88 -4.20
C LEU A 305 11.16 -7.29 -4.46
N ALA A 306 12.24 -7.42 -5.23
CA ALA A 306 12.90 -8.71 -5.48
C ALA A 306 13.43 -9.34 -4.19
N TRP A 307 14.01 -8.53 -3.29
CA TRP A 307 14.36 -8.98 -1.94
C TRP A 307 13.15 -9.50 -1.19
N ASN A 308 12.04 -8.75 -1.18
CA ASN A 308 10.82 -9.17 -0.51
C ASN A 308 10.21 -10.43 -1.11
N LEU A 309 10.31 -10.63 -2.43
CA LEU A 309 9.91 -11.87 -3.09
C LEU A 309 10.77 -13.04 -2.59
N ALA A 310 12.10 -12.89 -2.53
CA ALA A 310 12.98 -13.92 -2.00
C ALA A 310 12.66 -14.25 -0.53
N TRP A 311 12.49 -13.22 0.31
CA TRP A 311 12.12 -13.38 1.71
C TRP A 311 10.76 -14.07 1.89
N GLY A 312 9.74 -13.61 1.17
CA GLY A 312 8.40 -14.19 1.18
C GLY A 312 8.37 -15.64 0.72
N VAL A 313 9.09 -15.96 -0.37
CA VAL A 313 9.20 -17.34 -0.88
C VAL A 313 9.91 -18.25 0.12
N LEU A 314 10.91 -17.76 0.86
CA LEU A 314 11.58 -18.51 1.93
C LEU A 314 10.65 -18.79 3.13
N LEU A 315 9.73 -17.88 3.44
CA LEU A 315 8.78 -18.05 4.54
C LEU A 315 7.73 -19.13 4.27
N ILE A 316 7.38 -19.38 3.00
CA ILE A 316 6.40 -20.42 2.64
C ILE A 316 6.83 -21.82 3.12
N PRO A 317 7.99 -22.39 2.73
CA PRO A 317 8.42 -23.69 3.23
C PRO A 317 8.72 -23.64 4.73
N ALA A 318 9.25 -22.53 5.27
CA ALA A 318 9.49 -22.41 6.71
C ALA A 318 8.20 -22.58 7.52
N THR A 319 7.10 -21.92 7.11
CA THR A 319 5.79 -22.06 7.77
C THR A 319 5.16 -23.44 7.59
N LEU A 320 5.40 -24.12 6.46
CA LEU A 320 4.81 -25.45 6.16
C LEU A 320 5.58 -26.64 6.75
N ILE A 321 6.88 -26.46 6.98
CA ILE A 321 7.75 -27.50 7.54
C ILE A 321 7.73 -27.42 9.07
N LEU A 322 7.87 -26.20 9.60
CA LEU A 322 7.94 -25.97 11.04
C LEU A 322 6.55 -25.83 11.67
N ASP A 323 5.51 -25.56 10.87
CA ASP A 323 4.12 -25.47 11.30
C ASP A 323 3.97 -24.59 12.57
N ASP A 324 3.13 -24.98 13.52
CA ASP A 324 2.92 -24.29 14.79
C ASP A 324 4.11 -24.40 15.76
N ALA A 325 5.18 -25.14 15.43
CA ALA A 325 6.38 -25.20 16.24
C ALA A 325 7.09 -23.85 16.34
N LEU A 326 6.96 -23.00 15.32
CA LEU A 326 7.44 -21.61 15.30
C LEU A 326 6.79 -20.75 16.39
N LEU A 327 5.59 -21.13 16.84
CA LEU A 327 4.79 -20.37 17.79
C LEU A 327 4.86 -20.92 19.22
N ARG A 328 5.77 -21.85 19.51
CA ARG A 328 5.91 -22.41 20.87
C ARG A 328 6.27 -21.31 21.88
N PRO A 329 5.63 -21.25 23.06
CA PRO A 329 5.89 -20.20 24.06
C PRO A 329 7.36 -20.05 24.46
N ARG A 330 8.11 -21.17 24.52
CA ARG A 330 9.55 -21.17 24.84
C ARG A 330 10.41 -20.36 23.85
N LEU A 331 9.91 -20.14 22.63
CA LEU A 331 10.59 -19.34 21.61
C LEU A 331 10.29 -17.84 21.73
N GLY A 332 9.39 -17.43 22.64
CA GLY A 332 8.94 -16.05 22.78
C GLY A 332 10.08 -15.05 22.91
N MET A 333 10.96 -15.25 23.89
CA MET A 333 12.10 -14.36 24.10
C MET A 333 13.14 -14.45 22.98
N ALA A 334 13.32 -15.62 22.36
CA ALA A 334 14.23 -15.77 21.22
C ALA A 334 13.73 -14.97 20.01
N TRP A 335 12.42 -15.01 19.72
CA TRP A 335 11.83 -14.21 18.65
C TRP A 335 11.84 -12.71 18.95
N MET A 336 11.59 -12.31 20.19
CA MET A 336 11.72 -10.89 20.58
C MET A 336 13.17 -10.40 20.47
N GLY A 337 14.14 -11.22 20.90
CA GLY A 337 15.56 -10.92 20.73
C GLY A 337 15.96 -10.80 19.27
N LEU A 338 15.50 -11.73 18.41
CA LEU A 338 15.71 -11.65 16.97
C LEU A 338 15.04 -10.42 16.37
N ALA A 339 13.80 -10.11 16.75
CA ALA A 339 13.11 -8.91 16.29
C ALA A 339 13.88 -7.64 16.64
N GLY A 340 14.38 -7.54 17.87
CA GLY A 340 15.24 -6.43 18.31
C GLY A 340 16.55 -6.35 17.53
N ALA A 341 17.21 -7.49 17.28
CA ALA A 341 18.44 -7.56 16.52
C ALA A 341 18.24 -7.16 15.04
N VAL A 342 17.19 -7.65 14.38
CA VAL A 342 16.86 -7.30 13.00
C VAL A 342 16.45 -5.83 12.92
N ALA A 343 15.69 -5.31 13.89
CA ALA A 343 15.35 -3.89 13.96
C ALA A 343 16.60 -3.00 14.12
N ALA A 344 17.51 -3.36 15.02
CA ALA A 344 18.77 -2.63 15.21
C ALA A 344 19.64 -2.67 13.94
N ALA A 345 19.75 -3.83 13.29
CA ALA A 345 20.44 -3.97 12.02
C ALA A 345 19.77 -3.14 10.90
N ALA A 346 18.44 -3.12 10.86
CA ALA A 346 17.67 -2.34 9.90
C ALA A 346 17.88 -0.83 10.08
N ILE A 347 17.89 -0.36 11.33
CA ILE A 347 18.22 1.04 11.67
C ILE A 347 19.68 1.35 11.28
N ALA A 348 20.62 0.47 11.58
CA ALA A 348 22.02 0.65 11.19
C ALA A 348 22.18 0.70 9.66
N VAL A 349 21.47 -0.15 8.92
CA VAL A 349 21.44 -0.10 7.45
C VAL A 349 20.90 1.23 6.95
N TYR A 350 19.80 1.73 7.53
CA TYR A 350 19.25 3.03 7.14
C TYR A 350 20.25 4.18 7.37
N LEU A 351 20.91 4.19 8.53
CA LEU A 351 21.81 5.27 8.92
C LEU A 351 23.16 5.22 8.19
N LEU A 352 23.68 4.03 7.89
CA LEU A 352 25.02 3.84 7.31
C LEU A 352 25.02 3.66 5.80
N LEU A 353 23.97 3.06 5.25
CA LEU A 353 23.90 2.66 3.84
C LEU A 353 22.66 3.23 3.12
N GLY A 354 21.68 3.71 3.86
CA GLY A 354 20.46 4.32 3.31
C GLY A 354 20.62 5.82 3.10
N HIS A 355 19.48 6.47 2.87
CA HIS A 355 19.38 7.91 2.68
C HIS A 355 18.57 8.55 3.83
N PRO A 356 19.21 8.84 4.97
CA PRO A 356 18.53 9.44 6.11
C PRO A 356 18.10 10.88 5.81
N GLY A 357 16.84 11.19 6.08
CA GLY A 357 16.27 12.52 5.83
C GLY A 357 14.81 12.44 5.40
N PHE A 358 14.17 13.61 5.32
CA PHE A 358 12.86 13.79 4.68
C PHE A 358 13.09 14.56 3.39
N PHE A 359 12.54 14.07 2.29
CA PHE A 359 12.77 14.63 0.96
C PHE A 359 11.42 14.98 0.31
N GLY A 360 11.31 16.19 -0.25
CA GLY A 360 10.16 16.63 -1.04
C GLY A 360 9.34 17.77 -0.44
N ASP A 361 8.26 18.09 -1.17
CA ASP A 361 7.24 19.14 -0.95
C ASP A 361 7.52 20.54 -1.52
N ASP A 362 8.39 20.67 -2.53
CA ASP A 362 8.47 21.93 -3.27
C ASP A 362 7.33 22.06 -4.29
N PHE A 363 6.85 23.28 -4.45
CA PHE A 363 5.86 23.58 -5.47
C PHE A 363 6.11 24.95 -6.08
N PHE A 364 5.88 25.03 -7.38
CA PHE A 364 6.09 26.23 -8.16
C PHE A 364 4.75 26.94 -8.36
N VAL A 365 4.60 28.10 -7.73
CA VAL A 365 3.42 28.95 -7.83
C VAL A 365 3.59 29.87 -9.02
N VAL A 366 2.67 29.84 -9.98
CA VAL A 366 2.63 30.79 -11.10
C VAL A 366 1.59 31.86 -10.82
N MET A 367 1.98 33.13 -10.90
CA MET A 367 1.07 34.26 -10.67
C MET A 367 0.17 34.52 -11.90
N LYS A 368 -1.06 35.01 -11.69
CA LYS A 368 -2.01 35.34 -12.78
C LYS A 368 -1.53 36.48 -13.68
N SER A 369 -0.96 37.51 -13.08
CA SER A 369 -0.51 38.71 -13.78
C SER A 369 0.83 38.45 -14.45
N GLN A 370 0.92 38.58 -15.78
CA GLN A 370 2.17 38.40 -16.53
C GLN A 370 2.56 39.72 -17.20
N ALA A 371 3.86 40.00 -17.32
CA ALA A 371 4.33 41.24 -17.92
C ALA A 371 4.05 41.27 -19.44
N ASP A 372 3.64 42.43 -19.96
CA ASP A 372 3.50 42.62 -21.41
C ASP A 372 4.84 42.97 -22.06
N LEU A 373 5.30 42.08 -22.95
CA LEU A 373 6.56 42.24 -23.67
C LEU A 373 6.37 42.74 -25.11
N SER A 374 5.14 43.07 -25.52
CA SER A 374 4.84 43.56 -26.88
C SER A 374 5.71 44.76 -27.31
N PRO A 375 5.98 45.77 -26.44
CA PRO A 375 6.83 46.92 -26.80
C PRO A 375 8.28 46.55 -27.12
N ALA A 376 8.78 45.42 -26.62
CA ALA A 376 10.15 44.98 -26.90
C ALA A 376 10.42 44.76 -28.40
N ARG A 377 9.37 44.51 -29.20
CA ARG A 377 9.50 44.27 -30.65
C ARG A 377 9.95 45.50 -31.42
N GLU A 378 9.72 46.69 -30.88
CA GLU A 378 10.05 47.97 -31.52
C GLU A 378 11.52 48.37 -31.26
N ILE A 379 12.18 47.74 -30.29
CA ILE A 379 13.57 48.00 -29.93
C ILE A 379 14.49 47.26 -30.91
N GLN A 380 15.15 48.01 -31.79
CA GLN A 380 16.06 47.48 -32.81
C GLN A 380 17.38 46.97 -32.23
N ASP A 381 17.95 47.70 -31.29
CA ASP A 381 19.20 47.32 -30.64
C ASP A 381 18.98 46.10 -29.72
N VAL A 382 19.77 45.05 -29.95
CA VAL A 382 19.56 43.75 -29.28
C VAL A 382 19.86 43.84 -27.78
N ASP A 383 20.89 44.60 -27.42
CA ASP A 383 21.31 44.72 -26.01
C ASP A 383 20.36 45.62 -25.23
N ALA A 384 19.91 46.74 -25.82
CA ALA A 384 18.85 47.57 -25.27
C ALA A 384 17.55 46.79 -25.08
N ARG A 385 17.18 45.95 -26.08
CA ARG A 385 15.98 45.12 -25.99
C ARG A 385 16.07 44.09 -24.86
N ARG A 386 17.20 43.39 -24.74
CA ARG A 386 17.41 42.40 -23.68
C ARG A 386 17.35 43.04 -22.30
N ARG A 387 17.98 44.21 -22.13
CA ARG A 387 17.95 44.97 -20.88
C ARG A 387 16.52 45.40 -20.52
N TRP A 388 15.79 45.97 -21.48
CA TRP A 388 14.40 46.37 -21.28
C TRP A 388 13.49 45.20 -20.90
N VAL A 389 13.62 44.05 -21.57
CA VAL A 389 12.84 42.84 -21.25
C VAL A 389 13.16 42.35 -19.83
N TYR A 390 14.43 42.30 -19.46
CA TYR A 390 14.84 41.91 -18.11
C TYR A 390 14.25 42.85 -17.05
N GLU A 391 14.44 44.16 -17.20
CA GLU A 391 13.94 45.16 -16.24
C GLU A 391 12.40 45.11 -16.13
N THR A 392 11.71 44.94 -17.24
CA THR A 392 10.24 44.84 -17.29
C THR A 392 9.75 43.60 -16.54
N LEU A 393 10.34 42.43 -16.80
CA LEU A 393 9.97 41.19 -16.12
C LEU A 393 10.31 41.23 -14.63
N ALA A 394 11.51 41.70 -14.28
CA ALA A 394 11.96 41.78 -12.88
C ALA A 394 11.07 42.73 -12.06
N THR A 395 10.83 43.94 -12.54
CA THR A 395 9.99 44.93 -11.85
C THR A 395 8.55 44.46 -11.71
N HIS A 396 8.00 43.83 -12.77
CA HIS A 396 6.65 43.28 -12.73
C HIS A 396 6.54 42.14 -11.71
N ALA A 397 7.47 41.19 -11.74
CA ALA A 397 7.49 40.08 -10.79
C ALA A 397 7.67 40.56 -9.35
N GLU A 398 8.57 41.51 -9.08
CA GLU A 398 8.76 42.08 -7.74
C GLU A 398 7.47 42.68 -7.17
N ARG A 399 6.73 43.42 -8.00
CA ARG A 399 5.46 44.04 -7.58
C ARG A 399 4.38 43.00 -7.32
N GLU A 400 4.16 42.09 -8.27
CA GLU A 400 3.06 41.11 -8.17
C GLU A 400 3.34 40.04 -7.10
N GLN A 401 4.60 39.69 -6.87
CA GLN A 401 4.97 38.68 -5.87
C GLN A 401 5.02 39.23 -4.44
N ALA A 402 5.03 40.55 -4.24
CA ALA A 402 5.24 41.18 -2.95
C ALA A 402 4.32 40.66 -1.84
N ASP A 403 3.02 40.56 -2.12
CA ASP A 403 2.02 40.11 -1.15
C ASP A 403 2.20 38.64 -0.77
N LEU A 404 2.51 37.78 -1.75
CA LEU A 404 2.76 36.35 -1.51
C LEU A 404 4.06 36.16 -0.73
N ARG A 405 5.12 36.89 -1.09
CA ARG A 405 6.41 36.89 -0.40
C ARG A 405 6.26 37.31 1.06
N ALA A 406 5.58 38.42 1.33
CA ALA A 406 5.29 38.87 2.69
C ALA A 406 4.47 37.84 3.49
N TRP A 407 3.52 37.15 2.84
CA TRP A 407 2.74 36.09 3.47
C TRP A 407 3.60 34.88 3.86
N LEU A 408 4.57 34.50 3.01
CA LEU A 408 5.53 33.42 3.22
C LEU A 408 6.56 33.78 4.30
N ASP A 409 7.11 35.00 4.25
CA ASP A 409 8.05 35.56 5.23
C ASP A 409 7.45 35.58 6.64
N ALA A 410 6.19 36.04 6.76
CA ALA A 410 5.46 36.07 8.03
C ALA A 410 5.25 34.66 8.65
N ARG A 411 5.47 33.59 7.88
CA ARG A 411 5.30 32.20 8.30
C ARG A 411 6.63 31.43 8.34
N GLY A 412 7.76 32.09 8.07
CA GLY A 412 9.08 31.46 8.02
C GLY A 412 9.18 30.40 6.93
N ILE A 413 8.46 30.55 5.82
CA ILE A 413 8.49 29.60 4.71
C ILE A 413 9.56 30.04 3.73
N ALA A 414 10.53 29.17 3.45
CA ALA A 414 11.56 29.44 2.46
C ALA A 414 10.95 29.43 1.04
N TYR A 415 11.43 30.34 0.19
CA TYR A 415 10.99 30.43 -1.19
C TYR A 415 12.09 31.00 -2.10
N THR A 416 11.99 30.67 -3.39
CA THR A 416 12.85 31.21 -4.44
C THR A 416 11.98 31.92 -5.50
N PRO A 417 12.13 33.25 -5.68
CA PRO A 417 11.36 34.00 -6.67
C PRO A 417 11.97 33.89 -8.08
N TYR A 418 11.13 33.80 -9.10
CA TYR A 418 11.50 33.70 -10.51
C TYR A 418 10.76 34.76 -11.34
N TYR A 419 11.51 35.68 -11.95
CA TYR A 419 10.93 36.80 -12.71
C TYR A 419 10.44 36.40 -14.11
N LEU A 420 11.06 35.40 -14.74
CA LEU A 420 10.78 35.02 -16.13
C LEU A 420 9.35 34.53 -16.37
N THR A 421 8.81 33.77 -15.42
CA THR A 421 7.46 33.19 -15.48
C THR A 421 6.50 33.86 -14.50
N ASN A 422 6.95 34.94 -13.86
CA ASN A 422 6.35 35.51 -12.65
C ASN A 422 5.90 34.39 -11.70
N GLY A 423 6.85 33.61 -11.23
CA GLY A 423 6.59 32.46 -10.37
C GLY A 423 7.42 32.47 -9.09
N ILE A 424 6.98 31.71 -8.09
CA ILE A 424 7.67 31.52 -6.82
C ILE A 424 7.72 30.03 -6.54
N GLU A 425 8.92 29.48 -6.40
CA GLU A 425 9.11 28.15 -5.83
C GLU A 425 9.03 28.25 -4.32
N VAL A 426 8.15 27.47 -3.73
CA VAL A 426 7.85 27.49 -2.31
C VAL A 426 8.23 26.15 -1.70
N HIS A 427 9.05 26.19 -0.66
CA HIS A 427 9.50 25.02 0.09
C HIS A 427 8.56 24.81 1.28
N ALA A 428 7.41 24.15 1.06
CA ALA A 428 6.38 24.05 2.08
C ALA A 428 5.47 22.84 1.96
N SER A 429 4.81 22.50 3.08
CA SER A 429 3.92 21.34 3.10
C SER A 429 2.70 21.47 2.18
N ALA A 430 2.12 20.34 1.79
CA ALA A 430 0.86 20.25 1.06
C ALA A 430 -0.31 21.10 1.63
N ILE A 431 -0.36 21.31 2.95
CA ILE A 431 -1.37 22.17 3.59
C ILE A 431 -1.17 23.63 3.17
N ARG A 432 0.07 24.10 3.11
CA ARG A 432 0.41 25.45 2.66
C ARG A 432 0.09 25.62 1.18
N ARG A 433 0.33 24.58 0.38
CA ARG A 433 -0.06 24.55 -1.03
C ARG A 433 -1.56 24.79 -1.22
N TRP A 434 -2.41 24.12 -0.45
CA TRP A 434 -3.86 24.31 -0.52
C TRP A 434 -4.28 25.73 -0.13
N GLN A 435 -3.63 26.32 0.88
CA GLN A 435 -3.89 27.73 1.27
C GLN A 435 -3.50 28.71 0.16
N ILE A 436 -2.38 28.48 -0.51
CA ILE A 436 -1.90 29.34 -1.62
C ILE A 436 -2.77 29.15 -2.86
N ALA A 437 -3.23 27.92 -3.14
CA ALA A 437 -4.11 27.62 -4.27
C ALA A 437 -5.45 28.36 -4.20
N GLY A 438 -5.89 28.75 -3.00
CA GLY A 438 -7.12 29.52 -2.79
C GLY A 438 -6.96 31.03 -2.94
N ARG A 439 -5.77 31.55 -3.26
CA ARG A 439 -5.54 32.98 -3.43
C ARG A 439 -5.94 33.47 -4.83
N ASP A 440 -6.45 34.69 -4.90
CA ASP A 440 -6.93 35.28 -6.15
C ASP A 440 -5.81 35.68 -7.13
N ASP A 441 -4.57 35.85 -6.65
CA ASP A 441 -3.39 36.24 -7.43
C ASP A 441 -2.64 35.04 -8.06
N VAL A 442 -3.02 33.81 -7.71
CA VAL A 442 -2.38 32.57 -8.17
C VAL A 442 -3.12 31.97 -9.37
N ASP A 443 -2.42 31.76 -10.48
CA ASP A 443 -2.98 31.12 -11.68
C ASP A 443 -3.05 29.60 -11.52
N ARG A 444 -1.90 29.01 -11.21
CA ARG A 444 -1.75 27.56 -11.03
C ARG A 444 -0.57 27.26 -10.11
N ILE A 445 -0.60 26.09 -9.50
CA ILE A 445 0.53 25.53 -8.75
C ILE A 445 1.01 24.28 -9.47
N LEU A 446 2.28 24.25 -9.82
CA LEU A 446 2.96 23.11 -10.40
C LEU A 446 3.71 22.35 -9.31
N TYR A 447 3.82 21.04 -9.47
CA TYR A 447 4.67 20.23 -8.60
C TYR A 447 6.14 20.49 -8.97
N SER A 448 6.96 20.83 -7.99
CA SER A 448 8.42 20.90 -8.15
C SER A 448 9.01 19.82 -7.23
N PRO A 449 9.04 18.54 -7.62
CA PRO A 449 9.51 17.52 -6.70
C PRO A 449 11.03 17.67 -6.55
N GLU A 450 11.53 17.79 -5.32
CA GLU A 450 12.89 17.33 -5.05
C GLU A 450 12.92 15.82 -5.26
N LEU A 451 13.71 15.37 -6.23
CA LEU A 451 13.89 13.95 -6.50
C LEU A 451 14.49 13.27 -5.28
N ARG A 452 13.90 12.15 -4.88
CA ARG A 452 14.40 11.37 -3.75
C ARG A 452 15.79 10.81 -4.10
N PRO A 453 16.76 10.87 -3.17
CA PRO A 453 18.11 10.38 -3.44
C PRO A 453 18.10 8.88 -3.71
N LEU A 454 18.94 8.46 -4.66
CA LEU A 454 19.10 7.07 -5.08
C LEU A 454 20.47 6.53 -4.64
N PRO A 455 20.60 5.21 -4.37
CA PRO A 455 21.83 4.55 -3.96
C PRO A 455 23.06 4.77 -4.86
#